data_AF-A0A931YFE9-F1
#
_entry.id   AF-A0A931YFE9-F1
#
_cell.length_a   1.000
_cell.length_b   1.000
_cell.length_c   1.000
_cell.angle_alpha   90.00
_cell.angle_beta   90.00
_cell.angle_gamma   90.00
#
_symmetry.space_group_name_H-M   'P 1'
#
loop_
_entity.id
_entity.type
_entity.pdbx_description
1 polymer ?
#
loop_
_entity_poly.entity_id
_entity_poly.type
_entity_poly.pdbx_seq_one_letter_code
_entity_poly.pdbx_strand_id
1 'polypeptide(L)'
;MTLALFGRWVHLLAAITWIGGMLFIALVVVPVTRGLEDASLRVRIVREVGRRFRTVAWIALGVLAASGLLTLWMRPSLLASPRFHWKLGLVVLALILSAFHDFVLGPRAGLPGADPSAR
;
A
#
# COMPACT_ATOMS: atom_id res chain seq x y z
N MET A 1 5.66 -1.20 -29.99
CA MET A 1 6.50 -1.82 -28.94
C MET A 1 6.65 -0.95 -27.69
N THR A 2 6.69 0.38 -27.82
CA THR A 2 6.99 1.32 -26.73
C THR A 2 5.92 1.46 -25.65
N LEU A 3 4.62 1.48 -26.01
CA LEU A 3 3.53 1.70 -25.06
C LEU A 3 3.41 0.61 -23.99
N ALA A 4 3.55 -0.66 -24.39
CA ALA A 4 3.48 -1.79 -23.46
C ALA A 4 4.68 -1.86 -22.51
N LEU A 5 5.85 -1.37 -22.94
CA LEU A 5 7.02 -1.26 -22.07
C LEU A 5 6.83 -0.12 -21.07
N PHE A 6 6.39 1.05 -21.55
CA PHE A 6 6.09 2.19 -20.70
C PHE A 6 5.04 1.86 -19.63
N GLY A 7 3.94 1.20 -20.00
CA GLY A 7 2.93 0.75 -19.04
C GLY A 7 3.46 -0.21 -17.98
N ARG A 8 4.38 -1.11 -18.36
CA ARG A 8 5.07 -2.02 -17.40
C ARG A 8 6.01 -1.26 -16.47
N TRP A 9 6.76 -0.30 -16.99
CA TRP A 9 7.62 0.57 -16.19
C TRP A 9 6.81 1.35 -15.14
N VAL A 10 5.71 1.98 -15.56
CA VAL A 10 4.80 2.69 -14.65
C VAL A 10 4.19 1.75 -13.61
N HIS A 11 3.78 0.54 -14.02
CA HIS A 11 3.27 -0.47 -13.09
C HIS A 11 4.30 -0.86 -12.02
N LEU A 12 5.55 -1.10 -12.43
CA LEU A 12 6.64 -1.44 -11.51
C LEU A 12 6.97 -0.30 -10.56
N LEU A 13 7.03 0.94 -11.05
CA LEU A 13 7.26 2.11 -10.20
C LEU A 13 6.15 2.26 -9.16
N ALA A 14 4.88 2.10 -9.55
CA ALA A 14 3.76 2.15 -8.62
C ALA A 14 3.83 1.02 -7.57
N ALA A 15 4.20 -0.20 -7.98
CA ALA A 15 4.41 -1.31 -7.05
C ALA A 15 5.52 -1.02 -6.03
N ILE A 16 6.66 -0.49 -6.50
CA ILE A 16 7.81 -0.14 -5.66
C ILE A 16 7.44 0.99 -4.70
N THR A 17 6.74 2.02 -5.16
CA THR A 17 6.31 3.13 -4.29
C THR A 17 5.36 2.63 -3.19
N TRP A 18 4.41 1.77 -3.54
CA TRP A 18 3.44 1.23 -2.59
C TRP A 18 4.09 0.31 -1.56
N ILE A 19 4.79 -0.74 -2.00
CA ILE A 19 5.43 -1.71 -1.11
C ILE A 19 6.60 -1.07 -0.35
N GLY A 20 7.45 -0.31 -1.05
CA GLY A 20 8.61 0.35 -0.47
C GLY A 20 8.23 1.39 0.58
N GLY A 21 7.16 2.16 0.36
CA GLY A 21 6.67 3.10 1.35
C GLY A 21 6.09 2.44 2.61
N MET A 22 5.37 1.32 2.46
CA MET A 22 4.90 0.52 3.59
C MET A 22 6.07 -0.02 4.42
N LEU A 23 7.08 -0.58 3.75
CA LEU A 23 8.29 -1.08 4.41
C LEU A 23 9.06 0.04 5.09
N PHE A 24 9.20 1.21 4.45
CA PHE A 24 9.87 2.37 5.05
C PHE A 24 9.18 2.83 6.33
N ILE A 25 7.85 2.90 6.34
CA ILE A 25 7.10 3.27 7.55
C ILE A 25 7.32 2.22 8.65
N ALA A 26 7.16 0.93 8.32
CA ALA A 26 7.23 -0.14 9.30
C ALA A 26 8.64 -0.36 9.87
N LEU A 27 9.68 -0.27 9.03
CA LEU A 27 11.06 -0.61 9.37
C LEU A 27 11.90 0.60 9.78
N VAL A 28 11.50 1.82 9.41
CA VAL A 28 12.28 3.04 9.71
C VAL A 28 11.49 4.01 10.57
N VAL A 29 10.32 4.48 10.12
CA VAL A 29 9.57 5.52 10.84
C VAL A 29 9.08 5.02 12.19
N VAL A 30 8.48 3.83 12.25
CA VAL A 30 7.96 3.26 13.50
C VAL A 30 9.10 3.02 14.52
N PRO A 31 10.23 2.38 14.18
CA PRO A 31 11.35 2.21 15.10
C PRO A 31 11.96 3.53 15.57
N VAL A 32 12.18 4.49 14.68
CA VAL A 32 12.74 5.80 15.05
C VAL A 32 11.84 6.53 16.05
N THR A 33 10.53 6.50 15.81
CA THR A 33 9.56 7.16 16.70
C THR A 33 9.38 6.46 18.05
N ARG A 34 9.71 5.15 18.16
CA ARG A 34 9.72 4.44 19.45
C ARG A 34 10.77 4.96 20.42
N GLY A 35 11.87 5.54 19.93
CA GLY A 35 12.91 6.15 20.75
C GLY A 35 12.55 7.51 21.36
N LEU A 36 11.39 8.08 20.99
CA LEU A 36 10.92 9.35 21.55
C LEU A 36 10.32 9.15 22.94
N GLU A 37 10.80 9.93 23.92
CA GLU A 37 10.28 9.95 25.29
C GLU A 37 8.83 10.45 25.35
N ASP A 38 8.50 11.46 24.55
CA ASP A 38 7.15 11.99 24.43
C ASP A 38 6.25 11.05 23.61
N ALA A 39 5.40 10.31 24.33
CA ALA A 39 4.43 9.39 23.74
C ALA A 39 3.39 10.09 22.84
N SER A 40 3.04 11.34 23.14
CA SER A 40 2.06 12.11 22.37
C SER A 40 2.64 12.54 21.02
N LEU A 41 3.90 12.98 21.02
CA LEU A 41 4.65 13.33 19.81
C LEU A 41 4.87 12.10 18.92
N ARG A 42 5.22 10.95 19.52
CA ARG A 42 5.35 9.67 18.81
C ARG A 42 4.07 9.31 18.04
N VAL A 43 2.92 9.33 18.71
CA VAL A 43 1.63 9.02 18.07
C VAL A 43 1.31 10.02 16.96
N ARG A 44 1.56 11.32 17.19
CA ARG A 44 1.31 12.37 16.20
C ARG A 44 2.12 12.19 14.93
N ILE A 45 3.42 11.89 15.03
CA ILE A 45 4.31 11.68 13.88
C ILE A 45 3.85 10.46 13.07
N VAL A 46 3.66 9.31 13.73
CA VAL A 46 3.24 8.08 13.04
C VAL A 46 1.89 8.28 12.34
N ARG A 47 0.95 8.97 12.99
CA ARG A 47 -0.37 9.27 12.43
C ARG A 47 -0.30 10.17 11.20
N GLU A 48 0.46 11.27 11.25
CA GLU A 48 0.57 12.19 10.12
C GLU A 48 1.33 11.58 8.95
N VAL A 49 2.40 10.82 9.21
CA VAL A 49 3.12 10.07 8.18
C VAL A 49 2.19 9.05 7.53
N GLY A 50 1.49 8.24 8.32
CA GLY A 50 0.52 7.26 7.80
C GLY A 50 -0.61 7.92 7.01
N ARG A 51 -1.12 9.07 7.45
CA ARG A 51 -2.17 9.82 6.74
C ARG A 51 -1.71 10.33 5.38
N ARG A 52 -0.50 10.87 5.30
CA ARG A 52 0.07 11.33 4.02
C ARG A 52 0.40 10.16 3.10
N PHE A 53 1.00 9.11 3.66
CA PHE A 53 1.33 7.92 2.88
C PHE A 53 0.08 7.24 2.34
N ARG A 54 -1.04 7.23 3.07
CA ARG A 54 -2.33 6.72 2.56
C ARG A 54 -2.68 7.35 1.22
N THR A 55 -2.63 8.68 1.09
CA THR A 55 -2.91 9.34 -0.20
C THR A 55 -1.98 8.83 -1.31
N VAL A 56 -0.68 8.71 -1.03
CA VAL A 56 0.31 8.19 -2.00
C VAL A 56 0.03 6.73 -2.36
N ALA A 57 -0.30 5.89 -1.37
CA ALA A 57 -0.62 4.48 -1.54
C ALA A 57 -1.85 4.29 -2.42
N TRP A 58 -2.92 5.07 -2.21
CA TRP A 58 -4.14 4.99 -3.02
C TRP A 58 -3.91 5.45 -4.47
N ILE A 59 -3.08 6.48 -4.67
CA ILE A 59 -2.67 6.88 -6.04
C ILE A 59 -1.89 5.73 -6.70
N ALA A 60 -0.91 5.13 -5.99
CA ALA A 60 -0.13 4.02 -6.51
C ALA A 60 -1.00 2.78 -6.83
N LEU A 61 -1.95 2.43 -5.96
CA LEU A 61 -2.91 1.36 -6.20
C LEU A 61 -3.81 1.65 -7.41
N GLY A 62 -4.27 2.89 -7.58
CA GLY A 62 -5.01 3.31 -8.77
C GLY A 62 -4.19 3.14 -10.06
N VAL A 63 -2.92 3.53 -10.05
CA VAL A 63 -2.00 3.34 -11.17
C VAL A 63 -1.75 1.85 -11.45
N LEU A 64 -1.58 1.01 -10.42
CA LEU A 64 -1.43 -0.44 -10.57
C LEU A 64 -2.67 -1.07 -11.22
N ALA A 65 -3.87 -0.68 -10.79
CA ALA A 65 -5.12 -1.15 -11.36
C ALA A 65 -5.27 -0.73 -12.82
N ALA A 66 -5.05 0.55 -13.14
CA ALA A 66 -5.16 1.09 -14.49
C ALA A 66 -4.15 0.45 -15.45
N SER A 67 -2.89 0.33 -15.05
CA SER A 67 -1.84 -0.30 -15.88
C SER A 67 -2.02 -1.82 -16.02
N GLY A 68 -2.57 -2.49 -15.00
CA GLY A 68 -2.97 -3.89 -15.07
C GLY A 68 -4.12 -4.11 -16.06
N LEU A 69 -5.15 -3.26 -16.00
CA LEU A 69 -6.28 -3.29 -16.92
C LEU A 69 -5.85 -2.99 -18.36
N LEU A 70 -4.97 -2.01 -18.56
CA LEU A 70 -4.39 -1.72 -19.87
C LEU A 70 -3.64 -2.94 -20.43
N THR A 71 -2.88 -3.65 -19.60
CA THR A 71 -2.20 -4.89 -20.00
C THR A 71 -3.20 -5.98 -20.41
N LEU A 72 -4.29 -6.13 -19.65
CA LEU A 72 -5.36 -7.07 -19.96
C LEU A 72 -6.06 -6.73 -21.27
N TRP A 73 -6.36 -5.45 -21.51
CA TRP A 73 -6.96 -4.95 -22.74
C TRP A 73 -6.09 -5.26 -23.96
N MET A 74 -4.77 -5.09 -23.84
CA MET A 74 -3.83 -5.40 -24.92
C MET A 74 -3.60 -6.92 -25.12
N ARG A 75 -3.92 -7.74 -24.11
CA ARG A 75 -3.62 -9.19 -24.07
C ARG A 75 -4.81 -9.96 -23.47
N PRO A 76 -5.98 -9.97 -24.12
CA PRO A 76 -7.19 -10.58 -23.56
C PRO A 76 -7.05 -12.10 -23.36
N SER A 77 -6.14 -12.76 -24.10
CA SER A 77 -5.81 -14.17 -23.92
C SER A 77 -5.28 -14.52 -22.53
N LEU A 78 -4.88 -13.54 -21.72
CA LEU A 78 -4.52 -13.76 -20.31
C LEU A 78 -5.70 -14.30 -19.49
N LEU A 79 -6.95 -13.98 -19.85
CA LEU A 79 -8.15 -14.51 -19.19
C LEU A 79 -8.30 -16.02 -19.33
N ALA A 80 -7.70 -16.63 -20.35
CA ALA A 80 -7.72 -18.08 -20.51
C ALA A 80 -6.70 -18.79 -19.60
N SER A 81 -5.80 -18.05 -18.92
CA SER A 81 -4.72 -18.62 -18.12
C SER A 81 -5.11 -18.77 -16.65
N PRO A 82 -5.09 -19.99 -16.07
CA PRO A 82 -5.35 -20.19 -14.64
C PRO A 82 -4.41 -19.39 -13.73
N ARG A 83 -3.15 -19.21 -14.15
CA ARG A 83 -2.16 -18.41 -13.40
C ARG A 83 -2.57 -16.94 -13.30
N PHE A 84 -3.23 -16.42 -14.33
CA PHE A 84 -3.72 -15.05 -14.32
C PHE A 84 -4.87 -14.86 -13.32
N HIS A 85 -5.76 -15.84 -13.18
CA HIS A 85 -6.81 -15.82 -12.15
C HIS A 85 -6.24 -15.77 -10.74
N TRP A 86 -5.20 -16.57 -10.46
CA TRP A 86 -4.51 -16.51 -9.16
C TRP A 86 -3.91 -15.12 -8.90
N LYS A 87 -3.22 -14.56 -9.91
CA LYS A 87 -2.69 -13.20 -9.82
C LYS A 87 -3.80 -12.17 -9.54
N LEU A 88 -4.93 -12.26 -10.23
CA LEU A 88 -6.05 -11.34 -10.04
C LEU A 88 -6.65 -11.48 -8.64
N GLY A 89 -6.81 -12.72 -8.15
CA GLY A 89 -7.22 -13.01 -6.78
C GLY A 89 -6.29 -12.38 -5.74
N LEU A 90 -4.97 -12.47 -5.94
CA LEU A 90 -3.98 -11.81 -5.07
C LEU A 90 -4.08 -10.28 -5.11
N VAL A 91 -4.35 -9.69 -6.28
CA VAL A 91 -4.55 -8.24 -6.41
C VAL A 91 -5.81 -7.79 -5.65
N VAL A 92 -6.92 -8.51 -5.81
CA VAL A 92 -8.17 -8.20 -5.10
C VAL A 92 -7.97 -8.35 -3.59
N LEU A 93 -7.31 -9.42 -3.15
CA LEU A 93 -6.97 -9.62 -1.74
C LEU A 93 -6.09 -8.48 -1.21
N ALA A 94 -5.05 -8.07 -1.96
CA ALA A 94 -4.19 -6.96 -1.58
C ALA A 94 -4.96 -5.64 -1.45
N LEU A 95 -5.92 -5.35 -2.34
CA LEU A 95 -6.78 -4.17 -2.25
C LEU A 95 -7.68 -4.21 -1.01
N ILE A 96 -8.29 -5.36 -0.72
CA ILE A 96 -9.12 -5.56 0.48
C ILE A 96 -8.29 -5.35 1.74
N LEU A 97 -7.11 -5.98 1.82
CA LEU A 97 -6.22 -5.85 2.97
C LEU A 97 -5.72 -4.41 3.13
N SER A 98 -5.42 -3.71 2.03
CA SER A 98 -5.02 -2.30 2.06
C SER A 98 -6.15 -1.42 2.58
N ALA A 99 -7.37 -1.60 2.08
CA ALA A 99 -8.54 -0.86 2.55
C ALA A 99 -8.82 -1.14 4.03
N PHE A 100 -8.78 -2.41 4.44
CA PHE A 100 -8.97 -2.78 5.83
C PHE A 100 -7.89 -2.16 6.73
N HIS A 101 -6.62 -2.27 6.35
CA HIS A 101 -5.52 -1.68 7.10
C HIS A 101 -5.68 -0.15 7.23
N ASP A 102 -5.94 0.55 6.13
CA ASP A 102 -5.95 2.00 6.09
C ASP A 102 -7.18 2.63 6.77
N PHE A 103 -8.34 1.99 6.67
CA PHE A 103 -9.61 2.51 7.18
C PHE A 103 -10.06 1.89 8.50
N VAL A 104 -9.53 0.73 8.89
CA VAL A 104 -9.95 0.03 10.11
C VAL A 104 -8.85 -0.01 11.16
N LEU A 105 -7.61 -0.33 10.78
CA LEU A 105 -6.46 -0.35 11.69
C LEU A 105 -5.84 1.04 11.88
N GLY A 106 -5.75 1.82 10.79
CA GLY A 106 -5.20 3.17 10.78
C GLY A 106 -5.88 4.14 11.77
N PRO A 107 -7.22 4.23 11.82
CA PRO A 107 -7.91 5.11 12.77
C PRO A 107 -7.75 4.67 14.23
N ARG A 108 -7.65 3.37 14.50
CA ARG A 108 -7.52 2.82 15.86
C ARG A 108 -6.14 3.02 16.46
N ALA A 109 -5.09 3.07 15.63
CA ALA A 109 -3.72 3.32 16.07
C ALA A 109 -3.47 4.76 16.58
N GLY A 110 -4.42 5.69 16.41
CA GLY A 110 -4.33 7.09 16.83
C GLY A 110 -5.21 7.48 18.02
N LEU A 111 -5.91 6.53 18.67
CA LEU A 111 -6.77 6.83 19.82
C LEU A 111 -5.93 7.04 21.10
N PRO A 112 -6.14 8.15 21.83
CA PRO A 112 -5.55 8.34 23.16
C PRO A 112 -6.03 7.22 24.10
N GLY A 113 -5.11 6.43 24.65
CA GLY A 113 -5.41 5.36 25.61
C GLY A 113 -5.29 3.92 25.10
N ALA A 114 -4.74 3.67 23.91
CA ALA A 114 -4.41 2.31 23.49
C ALA A 114 -3.36 1.70 24.43
N ASP A 115 -3.76 0.65 25.16
CA ASP A 115 -2.97 -0.04 26.17
C ASP A 115 -1.58 -0.46 25.64
N PRO A 116 -0.46 -0.01 26.25
CA PRO A 116 0.89 -0.43 25.90
C PRO A 116 1.12 -1.94 25.95
N SER A 117 0.30 -2.70 26.68
CA SER A 117 0.44 -4.15 26.87
C SER A 117 -0.17 -5.00 25.73
N ALA A 118 -0.92 -4.39 24.81
CA ALA A 118 -1.56 -5.08 23.68
C ALA A 118 -0.65 -5.17 22.42
N ARG A 119 0.66 -4.99 22.56
CA ARG A 119 1.65 -5.02 21.46
C ARG A 119 2.69 -6.11 21.65
#